data_AF-A0A7S2FN62-F1
#
_entry.id   AF-A0A7S2FN62-F1
#
_cell.length_a   1.000
_cell.length_b   1.000
_cell.length_c   1.000
_cell.angle_alpha   90.00
_cell.angle_beta   90.00
_cell.angle_gamma   90.00
#
_symmetry.space_group_name_H-M   'P 1'
#
loop_
_entity.id
_entity.type
_entity.pdbx_description
1 polymer ?
#
loop_
_entity_poly.entity_id
_entity_poly.type
_entity_poly.pdbx_seq_one_letter_code
_entity_poly.pdbx_strand_id
1 'polypeptide(L)'
;TATGVAVAAGKKLMAPKSKPIETVNAAGEPVQTPTQTKQGGGDKKKGGNKKGGWEGWGNKQSGDMWGQMMNYMWDQMMKGGGGEVHLSADEISKRKEKLLRAVSARLTKAGGEEPLSAIMGDKEISNLKKNAISNVSKFLREYPQYFEFKYASNPNEGKKDVQVVVQKEPVPEGNLTGLKRKREELPAADCHEALIQAIADTLADAGGSATVSDVGLDTRVLSAAVNVRDKLGKFMGKYPEVFTIEHQTGNPIPKVTLVGAASSAVASAN
;
A
#
# COMPACT_ATOMS: atom_id res chain seq x y z
N THR A 1 41.65 21.40 39.36
CA THR A 1 41.76 20.66 38.09
C THR A 1 40.61 21.07 37.20
N ALA A 2 40.86 22.02 36.31
CA ALA A 2 39.85 22.58 35.41
C ALA A 2 40.01 21.95 34.02
N THR A 3 39.01 21.20 33.59
CA THR A 3 39.01 20.51 32.29
C THR A 3 38.22 21.36 31.29
N GLY A 4 38.95 22.11 30.45
CA GLY A 4 38.37 22.86 29.34
C GLY A 4 38.06 21.92 28.17
N VAL A 5 36.82 21.95 27.69
CA VAL A 5 36.39 21.24 26.48
C VAL A 5 36.49 22.21 25.30
N ALA A 6 37.43 21.96 24.40
CA ALA A 6 37.61 22.72 23.16
C ALA A 6 36.58 22.26 22.11
N VAL A 7 35.77 23.21 21.62
CA VAL A 7 34.83 23.00 20.51
C VAL A 7 35.58 23.21 19.20
N ALA A 8 35.78 22.13 18.45
CA ALA A 8 36.36 22.18 17.11
C ALA A 8 35.32 22.63 16.08
N ALA A 9 35.60 23.76 15.42
CA ALA A 9 34.78 24.29 14.33
C ALA A 9 34.86 23.37 13.10
N GLY A 10 33.71 22.80 12.72
CA GLY A 10 33.56 21.98 11.52
C GLY A 10 33.68 22.81 10.24
N LYS A 11 34.74 22.55 9.46
CA LYS A 11 34.96 23.09 8.11
C LYS A 11 33.89 22.56 7.15
N LYS A 12 33.11 23.47 6.57
CA LYS A 12 32.10 23.19 5.53
C LYS A 12 32.81 22.85 4.21
N LEU A 13 32.95 21.56 3.90
CA LEU A 13 33.43 21.08 2.61
C LEU A 13 32.34 21.31 1.54
N MET A 14 32.64 22.16 0.57
CA MET A 14 31.82 22.36 -0.62
C MET A 14 31.93 21.13 -1.53
N ALA A 15 30.79 20.53 -1.88
CA ALA A 15 30.74 19.45 -2.85
C ALA A 15 31.19 19.94 -4.25
N PRO A 16 32.00 19.17 -4.98
CA PRO A 16 32.39 19.51 -6.34
C PRO A 16 31.18 19.40 -7.28
N LYS A 17 30.97 20.43 -8.10
CA LYS A 17 29.98 20.43 -9.19
C LYS A 17 30.37 19.35 -10.21
N SER A 18 29.63 18.25 -10.22
CA SER A 18 29.71 17.21 -11.24
C SER A 18 29.25 17.78 -12.58
N LYS A 19 30.12 17.66 -13.60
CA LYS A 19 29.76 17.93 -15.01
C LYS A 19 28.87 16.79 -15.53
N PRO A 20 27.93 17.06 -16.44
CA PRO A 20 27.10 16.03 -17.05
C PRO A 20 27.97 15.04 -17.82
N ILE A 21 27.72 13.75 -17.59
CA ILE A 21 28.38 12.64 -18.27
C ILE A 21 27.77 12.56 -19.68
N GLU A 22 28.58 12.81 -20.70
CA GLU A 22 28.20 12.57 -22.10
C GLU A 22 28.25 11.06 -22.37
N THR A 23 27.08 10.48 -22.65
CA THR A 23 26.94 9.07 -23.02
C THR A 23 27.37 8.90 -24.47
N VAL A 24 28.59 8.38 -24.68
CA VAL A 24 29.08 7.95 -26.00
C VAL A 24 28.75 6.48 -26.22
N ASN A 25 28.20 6.14 -27.39
CA ASN A 25 27.98 4.76 -27.80
C ASN A 25 29.32 4.08 -28.19
N ALA A 26 29.39 2.75 -28.08
CA ALA A 26 30.61 1.94 -28.27
C ALA A 26 31.29 2.04 -29.66
N ALA A 27 30.72 2.78 -30.60
CA ALA A 27 31.28 3.04 -31.93
C ALA A 27 31.92 4.43 -32.07
N GLY A 28 31.93 5.27 -31.03
CA GLY A 28 32.60 6.59 -31.08
C GLY A 28 31.92 7.64 -31.97
N GLU A 29 30.68 7.41 -32.40
CA GLU A 29 29.93 8.36 -33.22
C GLU A 29 28.97 9.23 -32.38
N PRO A 30 28.87 10.54 -32.66
CA PRO A 30 27.97 11.43 -31.95
C PRO A 30 26.51 11.08 -32.25
N VAL A 31 25.72 10.82 -31.19
CA VAL A 31 24.28 10.53 -31.28
C VAL A 31 23.55 11.78 -31.78
N GLN A 32 23.11 11.76 -33.03
CA GLN A 32 22.25 12.80 -33.58
C GLN A 32 20.87 12.71 -32.92
N THR A 33 20.51 13.73 -32.14
CA THR A 33 19.15 13.89 -31.59
C THR A 33 18.16 14.15 -32.72
N PRO A 34 17.00 13.47 -32.75
CA PRO A 34 15.98 13.71 -33.77
C PRO A 34 15.36 15.10 -33.58
N THR A 35 15.54 15.94 -34.60
CA THR A 35 14.93 17.26 -34.76
C THR A 35 13.41 17.15 -34.71
N GLN A 36 12.77 17.79 -33.74
CA GLN A 36 11.31 17.89 -33.69
C GLN A 36 10.80 18.72 -34.87
N THR A 37 10.13 18.06 -35.81
CA THR A 37 9.41 18.71 -36.90
C THR A 37 8.19 19.43 -36.33
N LYS A 38 8.27 20.76 -36.36
CA LYS A 38 7.23 21.71 -36.00
C LYS A 38 6.08 21.60 -37.02
N GLN A 39 5.02 20.88 -36.68
CA GLN A 39 3.80 20.83 -37.51
C GLN A 39 2.92 22.05 -37.21
N GLY A 40 2.68 22.85 -38.25
CA GLY A 40 1.78 24.01 -38.25
C GLY A 40 0.37 23.66 -37.80
N GLY A 41 -0.39 24.58 -37.22
CA GLY A 41 -0.77 25.83 -37.89
C GLY A 41 -2.04 25.58 -38.71
N GLY A 42 -3.16 25.38 -38.01
CA GLY A 42 -4.48 25.12 -38.59
C GLY A 42 -5.52 26.08 -38.01
N ASP A 43 -5.51 27.29 -38.55
CA ASP A 43 -6.50 28.34 -38.34
C ASP A 43 -7.66 28.13 -39.33
N LYS A 44 -8.90 27.94 -38.82
CA LYS A 44 -10.20 28.29 -39.47
C LYS A 44 -11.36 27.52 -38.84
N LYS A 45 -12.22 28.24 -38.12
CA LYS A 45 -13.55 28.70 -38.56
C LYS A 45 -14.46 28.92 -37.35
N LYS A 46 -14.71 30.21 -37.08
CA LYS A 46 -15.93 30.66 -36.42
C LYS A 46 -17.13 30.16 -37.22
N GLY A 47 -17.98 29.39 -36.56
CA GLY A 47 -19.31 29.03 -37.03
C GLY A 47 -20.23 28.99 -35.82
N GLY A 48 -20.83 30.13 -35.49
CA GLY A 48 -21.90 30.16 -34.51
C GLY A 48 -23.12 29.43 -35.09
N ASN A 49 -23.74 28.56 -34.29
CA ASN A 49 -25.13 28.21 -34.50
C ASN A 49 -25.79 27.79 -33.19
N LYS A 50 -26.71 28.66 -32.75
CA LYS A 50 -28.01 28.37 -32.14
C LYS A 50 -28.11 27.37 -30.98
N LYS A 51 -28.44 27.95 -29.82
CA LYS A 51 -29.62 27.63 -28.99
C LYS A 51 -30.46 26.42 -29.45
N GLY A 52 -30.54 25.46 -28.54
CA GLY A 52 -31.39 24.28 -28.53
C GLY A 52 -30.63 23.30 -27.63
N GLY A 53 -30.82 23.33 -26.31
CA GLY A 53 -32.02 22.76 -25.71
C GLY A 53 -31.97 21.26 -25.96
N TRP A 54 -31.74 20.49 -24.90
CA TRP A 54 -32.00 19.06 -24.67
C TRP A 54 -30.98 18.60 -23.64
N GLU A 55 -31.46 18.59 -22.39
CA GLU A 55 -30.85 17.98 -21.23
C GLU A 55 -30.63 16.49 -21.53
N GLY A 56 -29.46 16.17 -22.09
CA GLY A 56 -29.00 14.80 -22.24
C GLY A 56 -28.53 14.28 -20.90
N TRP A 57 -29.39 13.48 -20.25
CA TRP A 57 -29.03 12.54 -19.18
C TRP A 57 -28.07 11.48 -19.77
N GLY A 58 -26.82 11.88 -20.01
CA GLY A 58 -25.74 11.02 -20.48
C GLY A 58 -25.24 10.17 -19.34
N ASN A 59 -25.91 9.03 -19.14
CA ASN A 59 -25.61 8.04 -18.13
C ASN A 59 -24.15 7.57 -18.23
N LYS A 60 -23.31 8.02 -17.29
CA LYS A 60 -21.87 7.68 -17.15
C LYS A 60 -21.63 6.19 -16.79
N GLN A 61 -22.70 5.39 -16.76
CA GLN A 61 -22.74 3.98 -16.38
C GLN A 61 -22.38 3.02 -17.53
N SER A 62 -22.41 3.46 -18.79
CA SER A 62 -22.19 2.56 -19.94
C SER A 62 -20.71 2.31 -20.28
N GLY A 63 -19.78 3.15 -19.80
CA GLY A 63 -18.34 2.97 -20.01
C GLY A 63 -17.72 1.87 -19.13
N ASP A 64 -18.18 1.75 -17.88
CA ASP A 64 -17.67 0.75 -16.94
C ASP A 64 -18.27 -0.65 -17.19
N MET A 65 -19.41 -0.73 -17.85
CA MET A 65 -20.09 -2.00 -18.12
C MET A 65 -19.29 -2.86 -19.09
N TRP A 66 -18.69 -2.26 -20.13
CA TRP A 66 -17.79 -2.99 -21.04
C TRP A 66 -16.52 -3.47 -20.35
N GLY A 67 -15.94 -2.69 -19.43
CA GLY A 67 -14.77 -3.10 -18.65
C GLY A 67 -15.08 -4.23 -17.67
N GLN A 68 -16.21 -4.18 -16.97
CA GLN A 68 -16.66 -5.27 -16.09
C GLN A 68 -17.06 -6.51 -16.89
N MET A 69 -17.73 -6.35 -18.03
CA MET A 69 -18.12 -7.45 -18.91
C MET A 69 -16.90 -8.13 -19.54
N MET A 70 -15.88 -7.38 -19.98
CA MET A 70 -14.63 -7.94 -20.48
C MET A 70 -13.84 -8.66 -19.38
N ASN A 71 -13.80 -8.14 -18.15
CA ASN A 71 -13.18 -8.84 -17.02
C ASN A 71 -13.95 -10.12 -16.64
N TYR A 72 -15.27 -10.07 -16.63
CA TYR A 72 -16.12 -11.24 -16.37
C TYR A 72 -16.00 -12.29 -17.48
N MET A 73 -15.97 -11.86 -18.74
CA MET A 73 -15.83 -12.77 -19.89
C MET A 73 -14.43 -13.36 -19.99
N TRP A 74 -13.38 -12.58 -19.65
CA TRP A 74 -12.02 -13.11 -19.49
C TRP A 74 -11.94 -14.12 -18.34
N ASP A 75 -12.57 -13.82 -17.19
CA ASP A 75 -12.62 -14.73 -16.05
C ASP A 75 -13.41 -16.02 -16.37
N GLN A 76 -14.53 -15.92 -17.09
CA GLN A 76 -15.30 -17.07 -17.55
C GLN A 76 -14.58 -17.89 -18.62
N MET A 77 -13.94 -17.25 -19.62
CA MET A 77 -13.17 -17.97 -20.65
C MET A 77 -11.92 -18.63 -20.07
N MET A 78 -11.34 -18.05 -19.01
CA MET A 78 -10.25 -18.70 -18.26
C MET A 78 -10.74 -19.80 -17.31
N LYS A 79 -11.98 -19.70 -16.80
CA LYS A 79 -12.59 -20.74 -15.93
C LYS A 79 -13.18 -21.91 -16.72
N GLY A 80 -13.61 -21.71 -17.96
CA GLY A 80 -14.37 -22.69 -18.75
C GLY A 80 -13.58 -23.88 -19.32
N GLY A 81 -12.25 -23.92 -19.17
CA GLY A 81 -11.41 -25.01 -19.69
C GLY A 81 -10.46 -25.63 -18.67
N GLY A 82 -10.43 -25.13 -17.43
CA GLY A 82 -9.59 -25.66 -16.37
C GLY A 82 -10.44 -26.48 -15.42
N GLY A 83 -10.52 -27.80 -15.63
CA GLY A 83 -11.01 -28.71 -14.58
C GLY A 83 -10.35 -28.33 -13.26
N GLU A 84 -11.14 -28.16 -12.21
CA GLU A 84 -10.68 -27.73 -10.89
C GLU A 84 -9.54 -28.66 -10.44
N VAL A 85 -8.30 -28.23 -10.66
CA VAL A 85 -7.13 -29.03 -10.32
C VAL A 85 -7.03 -28.96 -8.81
N HIS A 86 -7.64 -29.93 -8.14
CA HIS A 86 -7.48 -30.16 -6.72
C HIS A 86 -6.02 -30.54 -6.47
N LEU A 87 -5.21 -29.52 -6.16
CA LEU A 87 -3.85 -29.71 -5.71
C LEU A 87 -3.88 -30.26 -4.28
N SER A 88 -2.99 -31.20 -4.00
CA SER A 88 -2.78 -31.68 -2.64
C SER A 88 -2.28 -30.55 -1.73
N ALA A 89 -2.52 -30.68 -0.41
CA ALA A 89 -2.05 -29.71 0.57
C ALA A 89 -0.51 -29.50 0.53
N ASP A 90 0.23 -30.56 0.20
CA ASP A 90 1.69 -30.51 0.05
C ASP A 90 2.13 -29.73 -1.19
N GLU A 91 1.42 -29.89 -2.31
CA GLU A 91 1.69 -29.11 -3.52
C GLU A 91 1.37 -27.63 -3.34
N ILE A 92 0.27 -27.32 -2.64
CA ILE A 92 -0.08 -25.93 -2.28
C ILE A 92 1.03 -25.33 -1.43
N SER A 93 1.54 -26.08 -0.44
CA SER A 93 2.62 -25.64 0.42
C SER A 93 3.91 -25.39 -0.36
N LYS A 94 4.33 -26.34 -1.21
CA LYS A 94 5.50 -26.16 -2.10
C LYS A 94 5.35 -24.98 -3.06
N ARG A 95 4.15 -24.73 -3.59
CA ARG A 95 3.89 -23.56 -4.45
C ARG A 95 4.00 -22.26 -3.68
N LYS A 96 3.51 -22.20 -2.44
CA LYS A 96 3.66 -21.01 -1.57
C LYS A 96 5.14 -20.71 -1.30
N GLU A 97 5.95 -21.72 -1.05
CA GLU A 97 7.39 -21.54 -0.87
C GLU A 97 8.07 -21.00 -2.13
N LYS A 98 7.79 -21.60 -3.30
CA LYS A 98 8.30 -21.12 -4.59
C LYS A 98 7.87 -19.69 -4.86
N LEU A 99 6.61 -19.37 -4.57
CA LEU A 99 6.08 -18.02 -4.72
C LEU A 99 6.84 -17.02 -3.84
N LEU A 100 7.08 -17.36 -2.58
CA LEU A 100 7.76 -16.47 -1.64
C LEU A 100 9.22 -16.22 -2.06
N ARG A 101 9.90 -17.25 -2.58
CA ARG A 101 11.24 -17.12 -3.18
C ARG A 101 11.24 -16.30 -4.46
N ALA A 102 10.27 -16.51 -5.34
CA ALA A 102 10.13 -15.72 -6.57
C ALA A 102 9.92 -14.23 -6.26
N VAL A 103 9.08 -13.91 -5.28
CA VAL A 103 8.87 -12.53 -4.80
C VAL A 103 10.16 -11.96 -4.18
N SER A 104 10.86 -12.72 -3.34
CA SER A 104 12.15 -12.30 -2.79
C SER A 104 13.18 -12.02 -3.88
N ALA A 105 13.36 -12.92 -4.84
CA ALA A 105 14.30 -12.76 -5.94
C ALA A 105 13.96 -11.55 -6.81
N ARG A 106 12.66 -11.31 -7.03
CA ARG A 106 12.12 -10.14 -7.73
C ARG A 106 12.48 -8.84 -6.99
N LEU A 107 12.17 -8.76 -5.70
CA LEU A 107 12.50 -7.60 -4.86
C LEU A 107 14.01 -7.34 -4.81
N THR A 108 14.82 -8.39 -4.67
CA THR A 108 16.29 -8.28 -4.69
C THR A 108 16.80 -7.69 -6.01
N LYS A 109 16.24 -8.11 -7.16
CA LYS A 109 16.56 -7.54 -8.47
C LYS A 109 16.13 -6.07 -8.62
N ALA A 110 15.05 -5.67 -7.94
CA ALA A 110 14.54 -4.30 -7.95
C ALA A 110 15.24 -3.35 -6.96
N GLY A 111 16.21 -3.84 -6.17
CA GLY A 111 16.90 -3.04 -5.15
C GLY A 111 16.29 -3.11 -3.75
N GLY A 112 15.43 -4.09 -3.49
CA GLY A 112 14.87 -4.40 -2.17
C GLY A 112 13.43 -3.90 -1.97
N GLU A 113 12.92 -3.02 -2.83
CA GLU A 113 11.56 -2.49 -2.75
C GLU A 113 10.89 -2.43 -4.12
N GLU A 114 9.62 -2.83 -4.20
CA GLU A 114 8.87 -2.77 -5.46
C GLU A 114 7.36 -2.59 -5.18
N PRO A 115 6.64 -1.82 -6.02
CA PRO A 115 5.19 -1.73 -5.95
C PRO A 115 4.53 -3.10 -6.09
N LEU A 116 3.51 -3.37 -5.27
CA LEU A 116 2.78 -4.63 -5.34
C LEU A 116 2.19 -4.89 -6.73
N SER A 117 1.77 -3.85 -7.45
CA SER A 117 1.30 -3.95 -8.83
C SER A 117 2.35 -4.50 -9.80
N ALA A 118 3.61 -4.06 -9.66
CA ALA A 118 4.72 -4.50 -10.50
C ALA A 118 5.12 -5.96 -10.19
N ILE A 119 5.13 -6.34 -8.90
CA ILE A 119 5.33 -7.73 -8.46
C ILE A 119 4.26 -8.65 -9.07
N MET A 120 2.99 -8.22 -9.06
CA MET A 120 1.86 -8.96 -9.62
C MET A 120 1.89 -9.04 -11.15
N GLY A 121 2.59 -8.12 -11.81
CA GLY A 121 2.78 -8.12 -13.27
C GLY A 121 3.79 -9.17 -13.75
N ASP A 122 4.56 -9.76 -12.84
CA ASP A 122 5.52 -10.81 -13.18
C ASP A 122 4.80 -12.13 -13.51
N LYS A 123 5.14 -12.71 -14.67
CA LYS A 123 4.49 -13.92 -15.19
C LYS A 123 4.74 -15.14 -14.30
N GLU A 124 5.93 -15.26 -13.72
CA GLU A 124 6.30 -16.38 -12.86
C GLU A 124 5.48 -16.34 -11.57
N ILE A 125 5.42 -15.18 -10.93
CA ILE A 125 4.63 -14.94 -9.72
C ILE A 125 3.13 -15.14 -9.99
N SER A 126 2.62 -14.62 -11.10
CA SER A 126 1.21 -14.78 -11.49
C SER A 126 0.84 -16.26 -11.69
N ASN A 127 1.72 -17.06 -12.29
CA ASN A 127 1.50 -18.49 -12.46
C ASN A 127 1.57 -19.26 -11.14
N LEU A 128 2.52 -18.93 -10.26
CA LEU A 128 2.64 -19.56 -8.95
C LEU A 128 1.49 -19.20 -8.01
N LYS A 129 0.93 -18.00 -8.14
CA LYS A 129 -0.24 -17.53 -7.40
C LYS A 129 -1.47 -18.40 -7.69
N LYS A 130 -1.67 -18.78 -8.96
CA LYS A 130 -2.84 -19.57 -9.39
C LYS A 130 -2.96 -20.86 -8.57
N ASN A 131 -4.10 -21.01 -7.91
CA ASN A 131 -4.46 -22.15 -7.04
C ASN A 131 -3.62 -22.31 -5.76
N ALA A 132 -2.60 -21.49 -5.52
CA ALA A 132 -1.82 -21.52 -4.28
C ALA A 132 -2.33 -20.52 -3.24
N ILE A 133 -2.70 -19.31 -3.69
CA ILE A 133 -3.19 -18.23 -2.84
C ILE A 133 -4.19 -17.34 -3.58
N SER A 134 -5.19 -16.85 -2.85
CA SER A 134 -6.17 -15.90 -3.41
C SER A 134 -5.59 -14.49 -3.55
N ASN A 135 -4.79 -14.05 -2.58
CA ASN A 135 -4.29 -12.68 -2.49
C ASN A 135 -2.82 -12.63 -2.00
N VAL A 136 -1.92 -12.13 -2.86
CA VAL A 136 -0.48 -11.98 -2.57
C VAL A 136 -0.23 -11.00 -1.42
N SER A 137 -0.97 -9.89 -1.35
CA SER A 137 -0.83 -8.91 -0.26
C SER A 137 -1.08 -9.55 1.09
N LYS A 138 -2.16 -10.34 1.21
CA LYS A 138 -2.47 -11.08 2.45
C LYS A 138 -1.41 -12.13 2.76
N PHE A 139 -0.98 -12.88 1.75
CA PHE A 139 0.04 -13.92 1.89
C PHE A 139 1.38 -13.36 2.41
N LEU A 140 1.89 -12.29 1.82
CA LEU A 140 3.17 -11.70 2.27
C LEU A 140 3.07 -11.08 3.68
N ARG A 141 1.89 -10.58 4.09
CA ARG A 141 1.65 -10.10 5.46
C ARG A 141 1.75 -11.20 6.52
N GLU A 142 1.66 -12.47 6.13
CA GLU A 142 1.92 -13.61 7.03
C GLU A 142 3.39 -13.71 7.44
N TYR A 143 4.30 -13.06 6.69
CA TYR A 143 5.76 -13.15 6.85
C TYR A 143 6.42 -11.77 7.10
N PRO A 144 6.10 -11.08 8.21
CA PRO A 144 6.61 -9.73 8.53
C PRO A 144 8.13 -9.65 8.70
N GLN A 145 8.75 -10.78 9.04
CA GLN A 145 10.18 -10.88 9.27
C GLN A 145 10.94 -10.68 7.96
N TYR A 146 10.32 -11.09 6.85
CA TYR A 146 10.91 -10.96 5.51
C TYR A 146 10.36 -9.76 4.74
N PHE A 147 9.09 -9.39 4.96
CA PHE A 147 8.42 -8.35 4.18
C PHE A 147 7.75 -7.29 5.05
N GLU A 148 7.86 -6.04 4.61
CA GLU A 148 7.14 -4.90 5.14
C GLU A 148 6.33 -4.23 4.05
N PHE A 149 5.15 -3.75 4.43
CA PHE A 149 4.29 -2.99 3.53
C PHE A 149 4.35 -1.52 3.89
N LYS A 150 4.73 -0.70 2.92
CA LYS A 150 4.68 0.76 3.01
C LYS A 150 3.64 1.29 2.04
N TYR A 151 3.09 2.45 2.36
CA TYR A 151 2.22 3.19 1.45
C TYR A 151 3.01 4.38 0.93
N ALA A 152 3.24 4.41 -0.37
CA ALA A 152 3.90 5.52 -1.04
C ALA A 152 2.84 6.34 -1.77
N SER A 153 2.75 7.63 -1.44
CA SER A 153 1.89 8.53 -2.19
C SER A 153 2.49 8.76 -3.57
N ASN A 154 1.81 8.29 -4.61
CA ASN A 154 2.25 8.50 -5.99
C ASN A 154 1.82 9.92 -6.42
N PRO A 155 2.77 10.84 -6.69
CA PRO A 155 2.41 12.22 -7.05
C PRO A 155 1.69 12.31 -8.40
N ASN A 156 1.81 11.29 -9.27
CA ASN A 156 1.26 11.29 -10.62
C ASN A 156 -0.15 10.71 -10.73
N GLU A 157 -0.58 9.87 -9.80
CA GLU A 157 -1.93 9.28 -9.77
C GLU A 157 -2.71 9.92 -8.64
N GLY A 158 -3.43 11.00 -8.95
CA GLY A 158 -4.25 11.73 -8.00
C GLY A 158 -5.04 10.80 -7.05
N LYS A 159 -4.55 10.71 -5.81
CA LYS A 159 -5.18 10.14 -4.59
C LYS A 159 -5.15 8.63 -4.36
N LYS A 160 -4.37 7.81 -5.08
CA LYS A 160 -4.21 6.40 -4.67
C LYS A 160 -2.83 6.13 -4.13
N ASP A 161 -2.76 5.85 -2.83
CA ASP A 161 -1.54 5.35 -2.21
C ASP A 161 -1.17 4.02 -2.86
N VAL A 162 0.07 3.93 -3.34
CA VAL A 162 0.61 2.72 -3.92
C VAL A 162 1.19 1.89 -2.79
N GLN A 163 0.69 0.66 -2.67
CA GLN A 163 1.22 -0.29 -1.71
C GLN A 163 2.58 -0.81 -2.22
N VAL A 164 3.66 -0.49 -1.51
CA VAL A 164 5.03 -0.92 -1.80
C VAL A 164 5.40 -2.05 -0.85
N VAL A 165 6.02 -3.10 -1.39
CA VAL A 165 6.57 -4.21 -0.60
C VAL A 165 8.07 -3.98 -0.46
N VAL A 166 8.55 -3.96 0.77
CA VAL A 166 9.97 -3.81 1.11
C VAL A 166 10.46 -5.13 1.69
N GLN A 167 11.58 -5.62 1.18
CA GLN A 167 12.26 -6.78 1.73
C GLN A 167 13.12 -6.36 2.94
N LYS A 168 12.83 -6.93 4.11
CA LYS A 168 13.59 -6.71 5.36
C LYS A 168 14.78 -7.64 5.48
N GLU A 169 14.53 -8.93 5.26
CA GLU A 169 15.52 -9.99 5.38
C GLU A 169 15.46 -10.92 4.16
N PRO A 170 16.59 -11.56 3.79
CA PRO A 170 16.59 -12.58 2.76
C PRO A 170 15.76 -13.78 3.22
N VAL A 171 14.91 -14.28 2.32
CA VAL A 171 14.12 -15.48 2.59
C VAL A 171 15.06 -16.70 2.60
N PRO A 172 15.07 -17.53 3.65
CA PRO A 172 15.92 -18.70 3.70
C PRO A 172 15.51 -19.75 2.65
N GLU A 173 16.49 -20.49 2.12
CA GLU A 173 16.27 -21.55 1.11
C GLU A 173 15.67 -22.85 1.67
N GLY A 174 15.25 -22.85 2.94
CA GLY A 174 14.67 -24.00 3.64
C GLY A 174 13.16 -24.18 3.45
N ASN A 175 12.63 -25.18 4.16
CA ASN A 175 11.21 -25.47 4.27
C ASN A 175 10.54 -24.37 5.14
N LEU A 176 9.65 -23.58 4.54
CA LEU A 176 8.97 -22.45 5.18
C LEU A 176 7.62 -22.85 5.80
N THR A 177 7.22 -24.12 5.71
CA THR A 177 5.95 -24.60 6.27
C THR A 177 5.83 -24.41 7.78
N GLY A 178 6.95 -24.43 8.52
CA GLY A 178 7.01 -24.12 9.95
C GLY A 178 7.11 -22.64 10.28
N LEU A 179 7.29 -21.78 9.27
CA LEU A 179 7.53 -20.33 9.40
C LEU A 179 6.29 -19.49 9.17
N LYS A 180 5.14 -20.11 8.86
CA LYS A 180 3.86 -19.50 9.21
C LYS A 180 4.00 -19.11 10.66
N ARG A 181 3.81 -17.82 10.98
CA ARG A 181 3.63 -17.42 12.37
C ARG A 181 2.73 -18.49 12.98
N LYS A 182 3.23 -19.28 13.94
CA LYS A 182 2.40 -19.59 15.09
C LYS A 182 2.02 -18.20 15.53
N ARG A 183 0.86 -17.73 15.08
CA ARG A 183 0.22 -16.58 15.66
C ARG A 183 0.23 -16.99 17.11
N GLU A 184 1.17 -16.42 17.85
CA GLU A 184 1.16 -16.54 19.29
C GLU A 184 -0.21 -15.97 19.59
N GLU A 185 -1.18 -16.87 19.78
CA GLU A 185 -2.54 -16.52 20.11
C GLU A 185 -2.41 -15.99 21.51
N LEU A 186 -1.92 -14.74 21.61
CA LEU A 186 -2.20 -13.89 22.73
C LEU A 186 -3.70 -14.07 22.96
N PRO A 187 -4.10 -14.43 24.19
CA PRO A 187 -5.50 -14.57 24.56
C PRO A 187 -6.31 -13.47 23.88
N ALA A 188 -7.49 -13.81 23.34
CA ALA A 188 -8.31 -12.85 22.61
C ALA A 188 -8.58 -11.57 23.44
N ALA A 189 -8.55 -11.68 24.78
CA ALA A 189 -8.58 -10.56 25.72
C ALA A 189 -7.38 -9.60 25.52
N ASP A 190 -6.15 -10.10 25.61
CA ASP A 190 -4.91 -9.33 25.47
C ASP A 190 -4.82 -8.61 24.11
N CYS A 191 -5.34 -9.24 23.05
CA CYS A 191 -5.40 -8.62 21.72
C CYS A 191 -6.36 -7.41 21.69
N HIS A 192 -7.48 -7.46 22.41
CA HIS A 192 -8.42 -6.34 22.46
C HIS A 192 -7.85 -5.18 23.27
N GLU A 193 -7.22 -5.45 24.40
CA GLU A 193 -6.57 -4.42 25.22
C GLU A 193 -5.44 -3.73 24.45
N ALA A 194 -4.57 -4.50 23.79
CA ALA A 194 -3.51 -3.94 22.95
C ALA A 194 -4.07 -3.07 21.80
N LEU A 195 -5.19 -3.45 21.20
CA LEU A 195 -5.86 -2.67 20.17
C LEU A 195 -6.47 -1.39 20.73
N ILE A 196 -7.13 -1.45 21.89
CA ILE A 196 -7.68 -0.28 22.59
C ILE A 196 -6.56 0.72 22.89
N GLN A 197 -5.43 0.25 23.42
CA GLN A 197 -4.28 1.08 23.71
C GLN A 197 -3.72 1.74 22.45
N ALA A 198 -3.50 0.97 21.37
CA ALA A 198 -2.99 1.51 20.11
C ALA A 198 -3.91 2.59 19.51
N ILE A 199 -5.23 2.41 19.61
CA ILE A 199 -6.22 3.41 19.19
C ILE A 199 -6.15 4.66 20.08
N ALA A 200 -6.06 4.47 21.39
CA ALA A 200 -5.97 5.59 22.35
C ALA A 200 -4.70 6.42 22.12
N ASP A 201 -3.55 5.79 21.91
CA ASP A 201 -2.29 6.46 21.59
C ASP A 201 -2.40 7.25 20.27
N THR A 202 -3.01 6.64 19.25
CA THR A 202 -3.24 7.30 17.94
C THR A 202 -4.15 8.53 18.10
N LEU A 203 -5.19 8.45 18.93
CA LEU A 203 -6.08 9.58 19.21
C LEU A 203 -5.38 10.65 20.03
N ALA A 204 -4.54 10.28 20.99
CA ALA A 204 -3.75 11.22 21.79
C ALA A 204 -2.77 12.02 20.91
N ASP A 205 -2.06 11.34 20.00
CA ASP A 205 -1.16 11.97 19.02
C ASP A 205 -1.90 12.94 18.08
N ALA A 206 -3.17 12.66 17.77
CA ALA A 206 -4.04 13.50 16.95
C ALA A 206 -4.74 14.64 17.73
N GLY A 207 -4.38 14.88 19.00
CA GLY A 207 -5.00 15.92 19.82
C GLY A 207 -6.36 15.51 20.43
N GLY A 208 -6.56 14.23 20.69
CA GLY A 208 -7.72 13.66 21.36
C GLY A 208 -8.88 13.24 20.45
N SER A 209 -8.83 13.57 19.15
CA SER A 209 -9.89 13.20 18.20
C SER A 209 -9.39 13.02 16.77
N ALA A 210 -9.87 11.98 16.09
CA ALA A 210 -9.52 11.69 14.69
C ALA A 210 -10.69 11.01 13.97
N THR A 211 -10.63 10.93 12.64
CA THR A 211 -11.64 10.16 11.90
C THR A 211 -11.37 8.66 12.03
N VAL A 212 -12.42 7.82 11.96
CA VAL A 212 -12.25 6.35 11.95
C VAL A 212 -11.30 5.89 10.84
N SER A 213 -11.29 6.58 9.69
CA SER A 213 -10.37 6.25 8.60
C SER A 213 -8.91 6.51 8.97
N ASP A 214 -8.62 7.66 9.57
CA ASP A 214 -7.24 8.04 9.92
C ASP A 214 -6.68 7.08 10.98
N VAL A 215 -7.48 6.75 11.99
CA VAL A 215 -7.09 5.74 13.01
C VAL A 215 -6.85 4.37 12.37
N GLY A 216 -7.68 3.98 11.39
CA GLY A 216 -7.53 2.72 10.67
C GLY A 216 -6.34 2.66 9.72
N LEU A 217 -5.65 3.77 9.48
CA LEU A 217 -4.41 3.84 8.70
C LEU A 217 -3.16 3.82 9.58
N ASP A 218 -3.29 4.04 10.90
CA ASP A 218 -2.16 4.00 11.83
C ASP A 218 -1.55 2.60 11.88
N THR A 219 -0.21 2.56 11.77
CA THR A 219 0.54 1.30 11.71
C THR A 219 0.43 0.48 13.00
N ARG A 220 0.32 1.11 14.17
CA ARG A 220 0.15 0.45 15.48
C ARG A 220 -1.19 -0.27 15.52
N VAL A 221 -2.25 0.42 15.11
CA VAL A 221 -3.62 -0.12 15.04
C VAL A 221 -3.72 -1.29 14.03
N LEU A 222 -3.10 -1.14 12.86
CA LEU A 222 -3.04 -2.20 11.84
C LEU A 222 -2.21 -3.42 12.28
N SER A 223 -1.22 -3.23 13.14
CA SER A 223 -0.38 -4.30 13.68
C SER A 223 -1.05 -5.07 14.81
N ALA A 224 -1.92 -4.41 15.59
CA ALA A 224 -2.58 -5.00 16.75
C ALA A 224 -3.62 -6.06 16.36
N ALA A 225 -4.34 -5.89 15.24
CA ALA A 225 -5.30 -6.90 14.79
C ALA A 225 -5.56 -6.94 13.28
N VAL A 226 -5.86 -8.14 12.80
CA VAL A 226 -6.10 -8.43 11.37
C VAL A 226 -7.48 -7.95 10.94
N ASN A 227 -7.55 -7.25 9.80
CA ASN A 227 -8.77 -6.64 9.25
C ASN A 227 -9.47 -5.68 10.22
N VAL A 228 -8.70 -5.02 11.08
CA VAL A 228 -9.24 -4.05 12.03
C VAL A 228 -9.95 -2.91 11.32
N ARG A 229 -9.41 -2.42 10.20
CA ARG A 229 -9.96 -1.27 9.46
C ARG A 229 -11.45 -1.41 9.12
N ASP A 230 -11.86 -2.58 8.64
CA ASP A 230 -13.26 -2.84 8.23
C ASP A 230 -14.20 -2.99 9.44
N LYS A 231 -13.64 -3.31 10.61
CA LYS A 231 -14.38 -3.60 11.84
C LYS A 231 -14.22 -2.52 12.91
N LEU A 232 -13.42 -1.49 12.65
CA LEU A 232 -12.97 -0.53 13.66
C LEU A 232 -14.16 0.23 14.27
N GLY A 233 -15.08 0.73 13.43
CA GLY A 233 -16.29 1.41 13.93
C GLY A 233 -17.18 0.50 14.79
N LYS A 234 -17.35 -0.76 14.38
CA LYS A 234 -18.09 -1.75 15.19
C LYS A 234 -17.36 -2.12 16.48
N PHE A 235 -16.03 -2.16 16.44
CA PHE A 235 -15.20 -2.45 17.60
C PHE A 235 -15.29 -1.32 18.62
N MET A 236 -15.04 -0.07 18.22
CA MET A 236 -15.15 1.11 19.08
C MET A 236 -16.56 1.26 19.67
N GLY A 237 -17.61 0.95 18.90
CA GLY A 237 -18.98 0.98 19.40
C GLY A 237 -19.30 -0.03 20.51
N LYS A 238 -18.44 -1.03 20.74
CA LYS A 238 -18.54 -1.94 21.89
C LYS A 238 -17.94 -1.39 23.18
N TYR A 239 -17.14 -0.33 23.09
CA TYR A 239 -16.44 0.30 24.22
C TYR A 239 -16.81 1.78 24.32
N PRO A 240 -18.10 2.13 24.48
CA PRO A 240 -18.56 3.52 24.59
C PRO A 240 -17.97 4.27 25.80
N GLU A 241 -17.53 3.53 26.82
CA GLU A 241 -16.82 4.06 27.98
C GLU A 241 -15.42 4.58 27.67
N VAL A 242 -14.80 4.12 26.56
CA VAL A 242 -13.48 4.55 26.10
C VAL A 242 -13.57 5.46 24.87
N PHE A 243 -14.53 5.22 23.98
CA PHE A 243 -14.65 5.91 22.70
C PHE A 243 -16.05 6.47 22.48
N THR A 244 -16.15 7.74 22.08
CA THR A 244 -17.39 8.33 21.56
C THR A 244 -17.25 8.48 20.06
N ILE A 245 -18.24 7.97 19.33
CA ILE A 245 -18.33 8.08 17.88
C ILE A 245 -19.38 9.15 17.55
N GLU A 246 -18.95 10.28 16.99
CA GLU A 246 -19.82 11.37 16.56
C GLU A 246 -20.00 11.36 15.05
N HIS A 247 -21.25 11.38 14.60
CA HIS A 247 -21.59 11.56 13.19
C HIS A 247 -21.79 13.04 12.91
N GLN A 248 -20.81 13.69 12.27
CA GLN A 248 -20.93 15.10 11.90
C GLN A 248 -21.87 15.27 10.71
N THR A 249 -22.86 16.17 10.84
CA THR A 249 -23.78 16.49 9.75
C THR A 249 -23.00 17.06 8.57
N GLY A 250 -23.03 16.34 7.43
CA GLY A 250 -22.32 16.74 6.20
C GLY A 250 -20.99 16.03 5.95
N ASN A 251 -20.50 15.18 6.87
CA ASN A 251 -19.32 14.36 6.65
C ASN A 251 -19.67 12.87 6.77
N PRO A 252 -19.50 12.04 5.72
CA PRO A 252 -19.90 10.64 5.77
C PRO A 252 -19.00 9.79 6.68
N ILE A 253 -17.83 10.31 7.08
CA ILE A 253 -16.86 9.58 7.90
C ILE A 253 -17.08 9.96 9.37
N PRO A 254 -17.42 9.00 10.24
CA PRO A 254 -17.58 9.27 11.66
C PRO A 254 -16.26 9.72 12.31
N LYS A 255 -16.38 10.67 13.25
CA LYS A 255 -15.29 11.17 14.08
C LYS A 255 -15.28 10.42 15.39
N VAL A 256 -14.10 10.05 15.88
CA VAL A 256 -13.92 9.36 17.16
C VAL A 256 -13.19 10.28 18.11
N THR A 257 -13.67 10.33 19.34
CA THR A 257 -13.07 11.09 20.45
C THR A 257 -12.85 10.14 21.62
N LEU A 258 -11.71 10.27 22.29
CA LEU A 258 -11.43 9.51 23.51
C LEU A 258 -12.29 10.02 24.67
N VAL A 259 -12.96 9.13 25.39
CA VAL A 259 -13.86 9.44 26.51
C VAL A 259 -13.17 9.01 27.81
N GLY A 260 -13.16 9.90 28.80
CA GLY A 260 -12.76 9.55 30.16
C GLY A 260 -11.28 9.79 30.50
N ALA A 261 -10.95 9.46 31.76
CA ALA A 261 -9.68 9.76 32.43
C ALA A 261 -8.44 9.07 31.83
N ALA A 262 -8.58 8.24 30.79
CA ALA A 262 -7.45 7.84 29.96
C ALA A 262 -6.72 9.08 29.37
N SER A 263 -7.43 10.20 29.19
CA SER A 263 -6.83 11.49 28.83
C SER A 263 -5.91 12.06 29.92
N SER A 264 -6.12 11.81 31.22
CA SER A 264 -5.28 12.37 32.29
C SER A 264 -4.00 11.57 32.52
N ALA A 265 -4.01 10.27 32.25
CA ALA A 265 -2.81 9.43 32.31
C ALA A 265 -1.83 9.75 31.17
N VAL A 266 -2.33 10.05 29.97
CA VAL A 266 -1.48 10.38 28.80
C VAL A 266 -0.99 11.84 28.85
N ALA A 267 -1.77 12.77 29.41
CA ALA A 267 -1.37 14.17 29.54
C ALA A 267 -0.25 14.42 30.59
N SER A 268 0.05 13.47 31.46
CA SER A 268 1.15 13.58 32.45
C SER A 268 2.46 12.95 31.98
N ALA A 269 2.51 12.39 30.77
CA ALA A 269 3.67 11.68 30.23
C ALA A 269 4.42 12.45 29.11
N ASN A 270 3.97 13.66 28.76
CA ASN A 270 4.63 14.60 27.84
C ASN A 270 4.97 15.89 28.58
#